data_AF-A0A843VZE8-F1
#
_entry.id   AF-A0A843VZE8-F1
#
_cell.length_a   1.000
_cell.length_b   1.000
_cell.length_c   1.000
_cell.angle_alpha   90.00
_cell.angle_beta   90.00
_cell.angle_gamma   90.00
#
_symmetry.space_group_name_H-M   'P 1'
#
loop_
_entity.id
_entity.type
_entity.pdbx_description
1 polymer ?
#
loop_
_entity_poly.entity_id
_entity_poly.type
_entity_poly.pdbx_seq_one_letter_code
_entity_poly.pdbx_strand_id
1 'polypeptide(L)'
;MTLHHDLHAAGYFFNPKIQYKDDVHNDGEVMRGTMNVITRLARTMNERLDAMAEVERYKLKLGIYGGYEMTYAAQRLTPTKWWIQ
;
A
#
# COMPACT_ATOMS: atom_id res chain seq x y z
N MET A 1 12.85 -14.41 -3.08
CA MET A 1 12.25 -13.19 -3.65
C MET A 1 13.35 -12.17 -3.93
N THR A 2 13.29 -11.48 -5.07
CA THR A 2 14.25 -10.42 -5.46
C THR A 2 13.64 -9.05 -5.17
N LEU A 3 14.48 -8.00 -5.04
CA LEU A 3 13.99 -6.62 -4.82
C LEU A 3 13.00 -6.18 -5.91
N HIS A 4 13.23 -6.60 -7.17
CA HIS A 4 12.34 -6.30 -8.29
C HIS A 4 10.94 -6.89 -8.08
N HIS A 5 10.87 -8.12 -7.57
CA HIS A 5 9.62 -8.78 -7.30
C HIS A 5 8.92 -8.19 -6.06
N ASP A 6 9.67 -7.92 -4.99
CA ASP A 6 9.15 -7.26 -3.79
C ASP A 6 8.59 -5.86 -4.09
N LEU A 7 9.27 -5.07 -4.93
CA LEU A 7 8.79 -3.76 -5.40
C LEU A 7 7.54 -3.87 -6.26
N HIS A 8 7.43 -4.91 -7.09
CA HIS A 8 6.23 -5.13 -7.88
C HIS A 8 5.02 -5.47 -6.98
N ALA A 9 5.22 -6.35 -5.99
CA ALA A 9 4.21 -6.67 -4.98
C ALA A 9 3.77 -5.43 -4.19
N ALA A 10 4.73 -4.62 -3.70
CA ALA A 10 4.43 -3.37 -3.01
C ALA A 10 3.68 -2.37 -3.91
N GLY A 11 4.10 -2.23 -5.17
CA GLY A 11 3.43 -1.36 -6.14
C GLY A 11 2.02 -1.80 -6.49
N TYR A 12 1.77 -3.12 -6.56
CA TYR A 12 0.43 -3.67 -6.71
C TYR A 12 -0.43 -3.37 -5.48
N PHE A 13 0.09 -3.66 -4.28
CA PHE A 13 -0.61 -3.43 -3.01
C PHE A 13 -0.97 -1.96 -2.80
N PHE A 14 0.00 -1.05 -2.96
CA PHE A 14 -0.20 0.40 -2.76
C PHE A 14 -0.87 1.12 -3.94
N ASN A 15 -1.39 0.38 -4.92
CA ASN A 15 -2.19 0.97 -5.97
C ASN A 15 -3.66 1.03 -5.53
N PRO A 16 -4.21 2.21 -5.20
CA PRO A 16 -5.57 2.31 -4.67
C PRO A 16 -6.64 1.91 -5.70
N LYS A 17 -6.32 1.96 -7.01
CA LYS A 17 -7.23 1.47 -8.06
C LYS A 17 -7.34 -0.05 -8.09
N ILE A 18 -6.37 -0.75 -7.52
CA ILE A 18 -6.35 -2.21 -7.42
C ILE A 18 -6.83 -2.60 -6.02
N GLN A 19 -6.21 -2.04 -4.99
CA GLN A 19 -6.44 -2.41 -3.59
C GLN A 19 -7.91 -2.29 -3.16
N TYR A 20 -8.63 -1.35 -3.76
CA TYR A 20 -9.99 -1.00 -3.36
C TYR A 20 -11.08 -1.55 -4.27
N LYS A 21 -10.73 -2.41 -5.22
CA LYS A 21 -11.69 -3.20 -5.99
C LYS A 21 -12.19 -4.41 -5.19
N ASP A 22 -13.35 -4.93 -5.59
CA ASP A 22 -13.97 -6.10 -4.95
C ASP A 22 -13.17 -7.40 -5.15
N ASP A 23 -12.29 -7.45 -6.15
CA ASP A 23 -11.51 -8.62 -6.56
C ASP A 23 -10.03 -8.55 -6.12
N VAL A 24 -9.69 -7.71 -5.13
CA VAL A 24 -8.31 -7.54 -4.68
C VAL A 24 -7.66 -8.85 -4.21
N HIS A 25 -6.42 -9.12 -4.64
CA HIS A 25 -5.63 -10.27 -4.21
C HIS A 25 -4.52 -9.82 -3.26
N ASN A 26 -4.86 -9.76 -1.97
CA ASN A 26 -3.89 -9.56 -0.89
C ASN A 26 -3.36 -10.91 -0.39
N ASP A 27 -2.86 -11.73 -1.30
CA ASP A 27 -2.33 -13.05 -0.95
C ASP A 27 -1.01 -12.96 -0.16
N GLY A 28 -0.54 -14.12 0.30
CA GLY A 28 0.69 -14.20 1.10
C GLY A 28 1.97 -13.88 0.33
N GLU A 29 1.93 -13.73 -1.00
CA GLU A 29 3.05 -13.28 -1.82
C GLU A 29 3.09 -11.75 -1.86
N VAL A 30 1.97 -11.12 -2.18
CA VAL A 30 1.81 -9.66 -2.22
C VAL A 30 2.13 -9.04 -0.86
N MET A 31 1.56 -9.57 0.22
CA MET A 31 1.80 -9.05 1.57
C MET A 31 3.26 -9.19 1.99
N ARG A 32 3.90 -10.33 1.67
CA ARG A 32 5.30 -10.59 2.03
C ARG A 32 6.25 -9.68 1.26
N GLY A 33 6.04 -9.52 -0.05
CA GLY A 33 6.83 -8.60 -0.86
C GLY A 33 6.70 -7.15 -0.39
N THR A 34 5.48 -6.73 -0.04
CA THR A 34 5.22 -5.40 0.54
C THR A 34 5.98 -5.17 1.84
N MET A 35 5.91 -6.12 2.78
CA MET A 35 6.62 -6.01 4.06
C MET A 35 8.15 -6.07 3.90
N ASN A 36 8.65 -6.83 2.92
CA ASN A 36 10.08 -6.84 2.56
C ASN A 36 10.56 -5.47 2.10
N VAL A 37 9.77 -4.77 1.27
CA VAL A 37 10.09 -3.39 0.83
C VAL A 37 10.12 -2.44 2.02
N ILE A 38 9.09 -2.45 2.87
CA ILE A 38 9.00 -1.59 4.06
C ILE A 38 10.20 -1.80 4.98
N THR A 39 10.53 -3.06 5.27
CA THR A 39 11.66 -3.41 6.14
C THR A 39 13.00 -2.90 5.60
N ARG A 40 13.16 -2.87 4.27
CA ARG A 40 14.38 -2.35 3.62
C ARG A 40 14.43 -0.82 3.58
N LEU A 41 13.29 -0.15 3.45
CA LEU A 41 13.21 1.32 3.37
C LEU A 41 13.25 1.99 4.74
N ALA A 42 12.62 1.40 5.75
CA ALA A 42 12.59 1.92 7.10
C ALA A 42 13.93 1.66 7.82
N ARG A 43 14.56 2.76 8.25
CA ARG A 43 15.91 2.80 8.82
C ARG A 43 15.91 2.40 10.30
N THR A 44 14.79 2.60 10.99
CA THR A 44 14.63 2.28 12.41
C THR A 44 13.50 1.28 12.67
N MET A 45 13.51 0.65 13.85
CA MET A 45 12.41 -0.23 14.26
C MET A 45 11.09 0.52 14.40
N ASN A 46 11.11 1.75 14.92
CA ASN A 46 9.90 2.55 15.08
C ASN A 46 9.28 2.89 13.72
N GLU A 47 10.09 3.34 12.75
CA GLU A 47 9.62 3.58 11.38
C GLU A 47 9.00 2.32 10.74
N ARG A 48 9.55 1.14 11.03
CA ARG A 48 8.97 -0.13 10.55
C ARG A 48 7.61 -0.39 11.18
N LEU A 49 7.49 -0.24 12.49
CA LEU A 49 6.23 -0.47 13.22
C LEU A 49 5.15 0.52 12.77
N ASP A 50 5.50 1.80 12.62
CA ASP A 50 4.58 2.83 12.15
C ASP A 50 4.11 2.54 10.71
N ALA A 51 5.05 2.17 9.82
CA ALA A 51 4.71 1.79 8.45
C ALA A 51 3.83 0.53 8.39
N MET A 52 4.09 -0.47 9.24
CA MET A 52 3.28 -1.69 9.32
C MET A 52 1.85 -1.39 9.80
N ALA A 53 1.70 -0.52 10.80
CA ALA A 53 0.37 -0.06 11.24
C ALA A 53 -0.36 0.69 10.12
N GLU A 54 0.36 1.52 9.36
CA GLU A 54 -0.22 2.26 8.26
C GLU A 54 -0.66 1.38 7.09
N VAL A 55 0.07 0.28 6.82
CA VAL A 55 -0.34 -0.75 5.85
C VAL A 55 -1.70 -1.35 6.20
N GLU A 56 -1.94 -1.65 7.47
CA GLU A 56 -3.25 -2.17 7.89
C GLU A 56 -4.36 -1.13 7.73
N ARG A 57 -4.09 0.12 8.12
CA ARG A 57 -5.05 1.22 7.94
C ARG A 57 -5.40 1.44 6.48
N TYR A 58 -4.41 1.42 5.60
CA TYR A 58 -4.60 1.53 4.16
C TYR A 58 -5.44 0.37 3.62
N LYS A 59 -5.06 -0.88 3.94
CA LYS A 59 -5.81 -2.08 3.54
C LYS A 59 -7.28 -2.03 3.96
N LEU A 60 -7.56 -1.57 5.17
CA LEU A 60 -8.89 -1.51 5.75
C LEU A 60 -9.66 -0.23 5.40
N LYS A 61 -9.10 0.67 4.57
CA LYS A 61 -9.69 2.00 4.27
C LYS A 61 -10.02 2.81 5.52
N LEU A 62 -9.15 2.78 6.54
CA LEU A 62 -9.38 3.51 7.80
C LEU A 62 -8.91 4.96 7.73
N GLY A 63 -9.57 5.84 8.47
CA GLY A 63 -9.22 7.26 8.57
C GLY A 63 -9.25 7.95 7.20
N ILE A 64 -8.16 8.64 6.85
CA ILE A 64 -8.06 9.41 5.60
C ILE A 64 -8.27 8.54 4.35
N TYR A 65 -7.90 7.25 4.40
CA TYR A 65 -7.98 6.34 3.25
C TYR A 65 -9.41 5.99 2.84
N GLY A 66 -10.34 5.98 3.80
CA GLY A 66 -11.77 5.75 3.56
C GLY A 66 -12.56 7.03 3.30
N GLY A 67 -11.93 8.20 3.38
CA GLY A 67 -12.59 9.47 3.17
C GLY A 67 -13.16 9.60 1.75
N TYR A 68 -14.25 10.34 1.60
CA TYR A 68 -14.89 10.59 0.30
C TYR A 68 -13.89 11.15 -0.73
N GLU A 69 -13.04 12.09 -0.32
CA GLU A 69 -12.05 12.70 -1.21
C GLU A 69 -10.99 11.71 -1.69
N MET A 70 -10.45 10.88 -0.79
CA MET A 70 -9.40 9.92 -1.14
C MET A 70 -9.92 8.74 -1.96
N THR A 71 -11.15 8.31 -1.71
CA THR A 71 -11.84 7.30 -2.53
C THR A 71 -12.18 7.86 -3.92
N TYR A 72 -12.62 9.11 -4.01
CA TYR A 72 -12.86 9.80 -5.29
C TYR A 72 -11.56 10.00 -6.08
N ALA A 73 -10.48 10.43 -5.40
CA ALA A 73 -9.16 10.61 -6.00
C ALA A 73 -8.57 9.28 -6.49
N ALA A 74 -8.74 8.20 -5.73
CA ALA A 74 -8.27 6.86 -6.10
C ALA A 74 -8.83 6.41 -7.46
N GLN A 75 -10.07 6.76 -7.79
CA GLN A 75 -10.69 6.41 -9.07
C GLN A 75 -10.12 7.23 -10.25
N ARG A 76 -9.71 8.49 -10.02
CA ARG A 76 -9.38 9.45 -11.09
C ARG A 76 -7.88 9.65 -11.30
N LEU A 77 -7.09 9.62 -10.24
CA LEU A 77 -5.65 9.90 -10.32
C LEU A 77 -4.86 8.66 -10.72
N THR A 78 -3.66 8.87 -11.27
CA THR A 78 -2.67 7.79 -11.35
C THR A 78 -2.20 7.46 -9.93
N PRO A 79 -1.73 6.22 -9.65
CA PRO A 79 -1.24 5.87 -8.32
C PRO A 79 -0.19 6.86 -7.80
N THR A 80 0.75 7.26 -8.67
CA THR A 80 1.77 8.26 -8.33
C THR A 80 1.16 9.61 -7.95
N LYS A 81 0.19 10.11 -8.72
CA LYS A 81 -0.48 11.38 -8.40
C LYS A 81 -1.29 11.30 -7.12
N TRP A 82 -1.86 10.13 -6.82
CA TRP A 82 -2.67 9.94 -5.62
C TRP A 82 -1.83 10.05 -4.33
N TRP A 83 -0.60 9.52 -4.36
CA TRP A 83 0.31 9.51 -3.21
C TRP A 83 0.95 10.87 -2.87
N ILE A 84 0.96 11.83 -3.81
CA ILE A 84 1.60 13.15 -3.63
C ILE A 84 0.60 14.29 -3.38
N GLN A 85 -0.66 13.96 -3.11
CA GLN A 85 -1.71 14.94 -2.78
C GLN A 85 -1.48 15.58 -1.42
#